data_AF-A0A1N6MB37-F1
#
_entry.id   AF-A0A1N6MB37-F1
#
_cell.length_a   1.000
_cell.length_b   1.000
_cell.length_c   1.000
_cell.angle_alpha   90.00
_cell.angle_beta   90.00
_cell.angle_gamma   90.00
#
_symmetry.space_group_name_H-M   'P 1'
#
loop_
_entity.id
_entity.type
_entity.pdbx_description
1 polymer ?
#
loop_
_entity_poly.entity_id
_entity_poly.type
_entity_poly.pdbx_seq_one_letter_code
_entity_poly.pdbx_strand_id
1 'polypeptide(L)' 'MHEEVHAKWYRFAGLYLIRNEEGQPQPTAIGCLETLEKALVLLQHAHDKYDKVGVKTKIGQIEQRIRAIKDGKNL' A
#
# COMPACT_ATOMS: atom_id res chain seq x y z
N MET A 1 -13.03 9.83 -17.54
CA MET A 1 -12.04 10.82 -17.04
C MET A 1 -12.04 10.99 -15.50
N HIS A 2 -13.12 10.64 -14.77
CA HIS A 2 -13.15 10.78 -13.31
C HIS A 2 -12.45 9.64 -12.55
N GLU A 3 -12.53 8.39 -13.04
CA GLU A 3 -12.02 7.22 -12.32
C GLU A 3 -10.50 7.25 -12.11
N GLU A 4 -9.75 7.73 -13.11
CA GLU A 4 -8.29 7.87 -13.03
C GLU A 4 -7.85 8.87 -11.94
N VAL A 5 -8.56 10.00 -11.80
CA VAL A 5 -8.25 11.01 -10.77
C VAL A 5 -8.49 10.44 -9.38
N HIS A 6 -9.61 9.75 -9.17
CA HIS A 6 -9.90 9.10 -7.89
C HIS A 6 -8.85 8.03 -7.58
N ALA A 7 -8.48 7.20 -8.56
CA ALA A 7 -7.43 6.20 -8.40
C ALA A 7 -6.08 6.81 -7.98
N LYS A 8 -5.70 7.96 -8.55
CA LYS A 8 -4.48 8.70 -8.15
C LYS A 8 -4.52 9.17 -6.70
N TRP A 9 -5.68 9.63 -6.21
CA TRP A 9 -5.85 10.01 -4.80
C TRP A 9 -5.73 8.83 -3.85
N TYR A 10 -6.38 7.70 -4.16
CA TYR A 10 -6.24 6.47 -3.38
C TYR A 10 -4.79 5.96 -3.38
N ARG A 11 -4.13 6.00 -4.56
CA ARG A 11 -2.70 5.67 -4.67
C ARG A 11 -1.85 6.57 -3.79
N PHE A 12 -2.05 7.88 -3.84
CA PHE A 12 -1.32 8.84 -3.02
C PHE A 12 -1.51 8.55 -1.53
N ALA A 13 -2.76 8.42 -1.07
CA ALA A 13 -3.06 8.15 0.34
C ALA A 13 -2.46 6.82 0.83
N GLY A 14 -2.58 5.74 0.03
CA GLY A 14 -2.02 4.44 0.38
C GLY A 14 -0.49 4.45 0.46
N LEU A 15 0.19 5.07 -0.51
CA LEU A 15 1.66 5.18 -0.50
C LEU A 15 2.16 6.11 0.60
N TYR A 16 1.39 7.16 0.94
CA TYR A 16 1.73 8.09 2.01
C TYR A 16 1.83 7.38 3.37
N LEU A 17 0.93 6.44 3.67
CA LEU A 17 0.93 5.71 4.95
C LEU A 17 2.18 4.84 5.18
N ILE A 18 2.84 4.41 4.10
CA ILE A 18 3.97 3.48 4.16
C ILE A 18 5.29 4.13 3.75
N ARG A 19 5.37 5.46 3.72
CA ARG A 19 6.57 6.18 3.30
C ARG A 19 7.61 6.27 4.41
N ASN A 20 8.88 6.27 4.04
CA ASN A 20 9.98 6.63 4.92
C ASN A 20 10.11 8.16 5.05
N GLU A 21 11.13 8.61 5.79
CA GLU A 21 11.42 10.04 6.00
C GLU A 21 11.73 10.79 4.69
N GLU A 22 12.26 10.09 3.68
CA GLU A 22 12.52 10.63 2.34
C GLU A 22 11.28 10.62 1.44
N GLY A 23 10.12 10.17 1.94
CA GLY A 23 8.88 10.08 1.20
C GLY A 23 8.75 8.85 0.29
N GLN A 24 9.68 7.90 0.38
CA GLN A 24 9.68 6.68 -0.43
C GLN A 24 8.84 5.57 0.22
N PRO A 25 7.91 4.91 -0.50
CA PRO A 25 7.07 3.86 0.06
C PRO A 25 7.88 2.58 0.35
N GLN A 26 8.01 2.26 1.63
CA GLN A 26 8.81 1.15 2.16
C GLN A 26 7.97 0.21 3.05
N PRO A 27 7.06 -0.62 2.46
CA PRO A 27 6.19 -1.52 3.22
C PRO A 27 6.94 -2.43 4.19
N THR A 28 8.13 -2.90 3.80
CA THR A 28 8.95 -3.84 4.56
C THR A 28 9.47 -3.28 5.88
N ALA A 29 9.63 -1.96 5.98
CA ALA A 29 10.09 -1.28 7.20
C ALA A 29 8.95 -1.04 8.21
N ILE A 30 7.69 -1.19 7.79
CA ILE A 30 6.53 -0.94 8.65
C ILE A 30 6.29 -2.16 9.54
N GLY A 31 6.32 -1.97 10.86
CA GLY A 31 5.96 -2.99 11.86
C GLY A 31 4.51 -2.92 12.35
N CYS A 32 3.79 -1.84 12.02
CA CYS A 32 2.40 -1.65 12.43
C CYS A 32 1.44 -2.33 11.45
N LEU A 33 0.75 -3.38 11.93
CA LEU A 33 -0.22 -4.12 11.11
C LEU A 33 -1.37 -3.22 10.63
N GLU A 34 -1.90 -2.36 11.50
CA GLU A 34 -3.01 -1.47 11.18
C GLU A 34 -2.66 -0.49 10.04
N THR A 35 -1.44 0.05 10.05
CA THR A 35 -0.95 0.93 8.98
C THR A 35 -0.87 0.20 7.63
N LEU A 36 -0.38 -1.05 7.65
CA LEU A 36 -0.30 -1.89 6.46
C LEU A 36 -1.69 -2.25 5.90
N GLU A 37 -2.63 -2.62 6.77
CA GLU A 37 -4.00 -2.95 6.36
C GLU A 37 -4.75 -1.74 5.79
N LYS A 38 -4.59 -0.55 6.39
CA LYS A 38 -5.13 0.71 5.85
C LYS A 38 -4.54 1.05 4.48
N ALA A 39 -3.22 0.93 4.33
CA ALA A 39 -2.54 1.17 3.06
C ALA A 39 -3.01 0.18 1.98
N LEU A 40 -3.16 -1.10 2.34
CA LEU A 40 -3.63 -2.15 1.44
C LEU A 40 -5.01 -1.82 0.87
N VAL A 41 -5.98 -1.47 1.73
CA VAL A 41 -7.35 -1.13 1.31
C VAL A 41 -7.34 0.06 0.33
N LEU A 42 -6.58 1.11 0.63
CA LEU A 42 -6.47 2.27 -0.24
C LEU A 42 -5.86 1.91 -1.61
N LEU A 43 -4.77 1.14 -1.63
CA LEU A 43 -4.13 0.74 -2.89
C LEU A 43 -5.02 -0.22 -3.70
N GLN A 44 -5.78 -1.10 -3.04
CA GLN A 44 -6.73 -1.97 -3.72
C GLN A 44 -7.85 -1.14 -4.37
N HIS A 45 -8.43 -0.18 -3.67
CA HIS A 45 -9.40 0.76 -4.26
C HIS A 45 -8.83 1.55 -5.44
N ALA A 46 -7.54 1.94 -5.38
CA ALA A 46 -6.88 2.58 -6.51
C ALA A 46 -6.83 1.64 -7.73
N HIS A 47 -6.41 0.39 -7.53
CA HIS A 47 -6.29 -0.62 -8.58
C HIS A 47 -7.65 -0.99 -9.17
N ASP A 48 -8.67 -1.17 -8.35
CA ASP A 48 -10.02 -1.54 -8.78
C ASP A 48 -10.68 -0.43 -9.61
N LYS A 49 -10.38 0.84 -9.31
CA LYS A 49 -10.85 1.99 -10.10
C LYS A 49 -10.07 2.17 -11.41
N TYR A 50 -8.78 1.87 -11.41
CA TYR A 50 -7.93 1.96 -12.60
C TYR A 50 -6.73 1.04 -12.47
N ASP A 51 -6.76 -0.09 -13.18
CA ASP A 51 -5.76 -1.15 -13.00
C ASP A 51 -4.33 -0.67 -13.33
N LYS A 52 -4.22 0.26 -14.30
CA LYS A 52 -2.97 0.88 -14.77
C LYS A 52 -2.45 2.00 -13.86
N VAL A 53 -3.04 2.21 -12.68
CA VAL A 53 -2.55 3.20 -11.70
C VAL A 53 -1.19 2.80 -11.09
N GLY A 54 -0.72 1.56 -11.30
CA GLY A 54 0.66 1.16 -11.00
C GLY A 54 0.94 0.82 -9.53
N VAL A 55 -0.03 0.21 -8.83
CA VAL A 55 0.07 -0.12 -7.39
C VAL A 55 0.15 -1.62 -7.11
N LYS A 56 -0.05 -2.49 -8.11
CA LYS A 56 -0.11 -3.95 -7.96
C LYS A 56 1.10 -4.55 -7.23
N THR A 57 2.31 -4.10 -7.57
CA THR A 57 3.54 -4.57 -6.90
C THR A 57 3.58 -4.17 -5.43
N LYS A 58 3.14 -2.95 -5.10
CA LYS A 58 3.12 -2.47 -3.71
C LYS A 58 2.07 -3.18 -2.87
N ILE A 59 0.91 -3.50 -3.44
CA ILE A 59 -0.12 -4.36 -2.83
C ILE A 59 0.51 -5.70 -2.40
N GLY A 60 1.17 -6.40 -3.33
CA GLY A 60 1.81 -7.69 -3.02
C GLY A 60 2.88 -7.60 -1.92
N GLN A 61 3.69 -6.54 -1.92
CA GLN A 61 4.68 -6.28 -0.86
C GLN A 61 4.02 -6.07 0.51
N ILE A 62 2.91 -5.34 0.56
CA ILE A 62 2.16 -5.09 1.80
C ILE A 62 1.54 -6.40 2.32
N GLU A 63 0.91 -7.19 1.45
CA GLU A 63 0.35 -8.50 1.84
C GLU A 63 1.42 -9.44 2.39
N GLN A 64 2.59 -9.50 1.74
CA GLN A 64 3.73 -10.28 2.23
C GLN A 64 4.20 -9.80 3.60
N ARG A 65 4.28 -8.49 3.82
CA ARG A 65 4.67 -7.93 5.12
C ARG A 65 3.64 -8.24 6.22
N ILE A 66 2.35 -8.11 5.92
CA ILE A 66 1.26 -8.47 6.85
C ILE A 66 1.38 -9.93 7.27
N ARG A 67 1.61 -10.83 6.31
CA ARG A 67 1.81 -12.26 6.59
C ARG A 67 3.03 -12.50 7.47
N ALA A 68 4.15 -11.84 7.18
CA ALA A 68 5.38 -11.97 7.97
C ALA A 68 5.18 -11.52 9.43
N ILE A 69 4.48 -10.40 9.65
CA ILE A 69 4.15 -9.91 11.00
C ILE A 69 3.22 -10.90 11.72
N LYS A 70 2.17 -11.40 11.05
CA LYS A 70 1.22 -12.36 11.63
C LYS A 70 1.87 -13.72 11.97
N ASP A 71 2.86 -14.16 11.19
CA ASP A 71 3.62 -15.41 11.40
C ASP A 71 4.73 -15.26 12.46
N GLY A 72 4.96 -14.05 12.99
CA GLY A 72 6.06 -13.79 13.92
C GLY A 72 7.45 -13.76 13.28
N LYS A 73 7.54 -13.85 11.94
CA LYS A 73 8.78 -13.66 11.19
C LYS A 73 9.05 -12.17 10.99
N ASN A 74 9.54 -11.49 12.04
CA ASN A 74 10.31 -10.27 11.85
C ASN A 74 11.73 -10.68 11.47
N LEU A 75 12.03 -10.65 10.17
CA LEU A 75 13.39 -10.78 9.67
C LEU A 75 14.22 -9.56 10.09
#